data_AF-A0A972HWQ2-F1
#
_entry.id   AF-A0A972HWQ2-F1
#
_cell.length_a   1.000
_cell.length_b   1.000
_cell.length_c   1.000
_cell.angle_alpha   90.00
_cell.angle_beta   90.00
_cell.angle_gamma   90.00
#
_symmetry.space_group_name_H-M   'P 1'
#
loop_
_entity.id
_entity.type
_entity.pdbx_description
1 polymer ?
#
loop_
_entity_poly.entity_id
_entity_poly.type
_entity_poly.pdbx_seq_one_letter_code
_entity_poly.pdbx_strand_id
1 'polypeptide(L)'
;PLRERSLKTIVRSIDSLLKEGGYNEVGLSSLSTLDYSAIYSLVDELTSSYSEDHIRFSLPSLRLDTFSIEVLELLKDQRKGSLTFAPEAGSQRMRDVINKNVGEEDLFNTMEKIFKDGFKKVKFYFMMGLPGETLDDVREIAELTKKVLDLYRKLTGRSDLHITVSTSCLVPKPFTPFQWMAQESIEDFEEKQQLLRSLLKGKNFRYDYHDASTSVAEGHLCRSGREMVDLLEYIYINSDKTKAVDYFDGGLWQQAFEHFSRDLNEMAGIETDQVLFWDHIDVGVKKTYLMKEWHKAQQGLLTEDCRWGCLGCGVNLAQFGGVCNDY
;
A
#
# COMPACT_ATOMS: atom_id res chain seq x y z
N PRO A 1 -0.61 -12.51 13.60
CA PRO A 1 -1.75 -12.33 14.55
C PRO A 1 -1.92 -10.84 14.91
N LEU A 2 -3.15 -10.34 15.02
CA LEU A 2 -3.42 -9.00 15.56
C LEU A 2 -2.94 -8.95 17.02
N ARG A 3 -2.17 -7.91 17.36
CA ARG A 3 -1.61 -7.68 18.70
C ARG A 3 -2.03 -6.31 19.19
N GLU A 4 -3.30 -6.19 19.55
CA GLU A 4 -3.88 -4.93 19.98
C GLU A 4 -3.39 -4.55 21.39
N ARG A 5 -3.09 -3.26 21.59
CA ARG A 5 -2.86 -2.70 22.93
C ARG A 5 -4.20 -2.26 23.51
N SER A 6 -4.37 -2.38 24.83
CA SER A 6 -5.59 -1.86 25.46
C SER A 6 -5.67 -0.33 25.34
N LEU A 7 -6.91 0.18 25.24
CA LEU A 7 -7.22 1.61 25.20
C LEU A 7 -6.46 2.40 26.27
N LYS A 8 -6.54 1.96 27.52
CA LYS A 8 -5.84 2.56 28.67
C LYS A 8 -4.32 2.65 28.47
N THR A 9 -3.72 1.64 27.82
CA THR A 9 -2.27 1.65 27.56
C THR A 9 -1.93 2.69 26.50
N ILE A 10 -2.74 2.80 25.44
CA ILE A 10 -2.55 3.79 24.37
C ILE A 10 -2.67 5.21 24.91
N VAL A 11 -3.75 5.52 25.64
CA VAL A 11 -3.99 6.85 26.23
C VAL A 11 -2.86 7.23 27.18
N ARG A 12 -2.44 6.32 28.08
CA ARG A 12 -1.31 6.58 28.98
C ARG A 12 0.01 6.85 28.24
N SER A 13 0.25 6.17 27.12
CA SER A 13 1.43 6.42 26.30
C SER A 13 1.38 7.81 25.66
N ILE A 14 0.21 8.24 25.20
CA ILE A 14 -0.01 9.58 24.64
C ILE A 14 0.20 10.65 25.72
N ASP A 15 -0.38 10.47 26.91
CA ASP A 15 -0.18 11.37 28.06
C ASP A 15 1.30 11.57 28.40
N SER A 16 2.08 10.49 28.45
CA SER A 16 3.52 10.56 28.75
C SER A 16 4.26 11.34 27.67
N LEU A 17 3.97 11.05 26.39
CA LEU A 17 4.59 11.71 25.24
C LEU A 17 4.31 13.21 25.21
N LEU A 18 3.08 13.62 25.49
CA LEU A 18 2.67 15.02 25.49
C LEU A 18 3.29 15.79 26.67
N LYS A 19 3.27 15.20 27.87
CA LYS A 19 3.84 15.82 29.09
C LYS A 19 5.35 16.01 29.00
N GLU A 20 6.07 15.05 28.43
CA GLU A 20 7.52 15.08 28.35
C GLU A 20 8.05 15.78 27.10
N GLY A 21 7.32 15.69 25.98
CA GLY A 21 7.81 16.08 24.67
C GLY A 21 7.45 17.50 24.20
N GLY A 22 6.40 18.11 24.77
CA GLY A 22 5.93 19.44 24.33
C GLY A 22 5.40 19.48 22.87
N TYR A 23 5.06 18.31 22.31
CA TYR A 23 4.51 18.20 20.96
C TYR A 23 3.03 18.57 20.93
N ASN A 24 2.59 19.15 19.82
CA ASN A 24 1.18 19.46 19.54
C ASN A 24 0.59 18.57 18.44
N GLU A 25 1.29 17.52 18.04
CA GLU A 25 0.84 16.53 17.07
C GLU A 25 1.24 15.12 17.50
N VAL A 26 0.28 14.18 17.43
CA VAL A 26 0.46 12.77 17.77
C VAL A 26 -0.03 11.92 16.61
N GLY A 27 0.86 11.08 16.07
CA GLY A 27 0.52 10.12 15.02
C GLY A 27 0.21 8.73 15.58
N LEU A 28 -0.94 8.17 15.22
CA LEU A 28 -1.34 6.81 15.61
C LEU A 28 -0.84 5.79 14.58
N SER A 29 0.30 5.15 14.83
CA SER A 29 0.89 4.21 13.87
C SER A 29 0.44 2.77 14.08
N SER A 30 -0.08 2.14 13.02
CA SER A 30 -0.33 0.69 12.94
C SER A 30 -0.40 0.23 11.46
N LEU A 31 -0.50 -1.09 11.22
CA LEU A 31 -0.68 -1.63 9.87
C LEU A 31 -2.05 -1.27 9.27
N SER A 32 -3.10 -1.27 10.10
CA SER A 32 -4.44 -0.80 9.77
C SER A 32 -5.08 -0.24 11.03
N THR A 33 -5.08 1.08 11.18
CA THR A 33 -5.49 1.72 12.44
C THR A 33 -6.97 1.57 12.71
N LEU A 34 -7.77 1.38 11.66
CA LEU A 34 -9.20 1.13 11.76
C LEU A 34 -9.54 -0.31 12.11
N ASP A 35 -8.61 -1.27 11.96
CA ASP A 35 -8.86 -2.64 12.40
C ASP A 35 -8.83 -2.77 13.93
N TYR A 36 -8.43 -1.71 14.65
CA TYR A 36 -8.38 -1.70 16.11
C TYR A 36 -9.79 -1.76 16.70
N SER A 37 -10.06 -2.82 17.48
CA SER A 37 -11.39 -3.11 18.03
C SER A 37 -12.02 -1.97 18.85
N ALA A 38 -11.21 -1.10 19.46
CA ALA A 38 -11.68 0.03 20.26
C ALA A 38 -11.36 1.40 19.64
N ILE A 39 -11.27 1.50 18.31
CA ILE A 39 -10.93 2.78 17.64
C ILE A 39 -11.95 3.88 17.92
N TYR A 40 -13.25 3.60 17.99
CA TYR A 40 -14.25 4.60 18.33
C TYR A 40 -14.01 5.17 19.72
N SER A 41 -13.88 4.30 20.72
CA SER A 41 -13.60 4.71 22.09
C SER A 41 -12.26 5.45 22.20
N LEU A 42 -11.25 5.06 21.41
CA LEU A 42 -9.98 5.77 21.36
C LEU A 42 -10.16 7.18 20.81
N VAL A 43 -10.80 7.33 19.65
CA VAL A 43 -10.99 8.66 19.04
C VAL A 43 -11.89 9.55 19.90
N ASP A 44 -12.94 9.00 20.50
CA ASP A 44 -13.83 9.71 21.41
C ASP A 44 -13.09 10.21 22.67
N GLU A 45 -12.29 9.34 23.30
CA GLU A 45 -11.45 9.71 24.44
C GLU A 45 -10.42 10.77 24.05
N LEU A 46 -9.72 10.62 22.91
CA LEU A 46 -8.72 11.59 22.47
C LEU A 46 -9.33 12.96 22.15
N THR A 47 -10.50 12.99 21.51
CA THR A 47 -11.21 14.24 21.22
C THR A 47 -11.71 14.90 22.50
N SER A 48 -12.21 14.10 23.46
CA SER A 48 -12.75 14.62 24.72
C SER A 48 -11.66 15.07 25.71
N SER A 49 -10.59 14.32 25.85
CA SER A 49 -9.53 14.59 26.83
C SER A 49 -8.61 15.74 26.41
N TYR A 50 -8.45 15.99 25.11
CA TYR A 50 -7.48 16.96 24.57
C TYR A 50 -8.14 18.08 23.74
N SER A 51 -9.46 18.28 23.87
CA SER A 51 -10.20 19.30 23.09
C SER A 51 -9.67 20.72 23.28
N GLU A 52 -9.16 21.04 24.48
CA GLU A 52 -8.66 22.38 24.83
C GLU A 52 -7.16 22.55 24.55
N ASP A 53 -6.43 21.46 24.34
CA ASP A 53 -4.96 21.47 24.28
C ASP A 53 -4.40 21.76 22.88
N HIS A 54 -5.27 22.03 21.89
CA HIS A 54 -4.90 22.23 20.48
C HIS A 54 -4.01 21.11 19.89
N ILE A 55 -4.11 19.89 20.43
CA ILE A 55 -3.36 18.73 19.96
C ILE A 55 -3.99 18.17 18.70
N ARG A 56 -3.17 17.94 17.68
CA ARG A 56 -3.57 17.28 16.43
C ARG A 56 -3.33 15.78 16.51
N PHE A 57 -4.35 14.99 16.20
CA PHE A 57 -4.19 13.55 16.02
C PHE A 57 -4.19 13.21 14.54
N SER A 58 -3.15 12.50 14.08
CA SER A 58 -3.09 12.00 12.71
C SER A 58 -3.33 10.49 12.67
N LEU A 59 -4.31 10.08 11.86
CA LEU A 59 -4.56 8.70 11.49
C LEU A 59 -3.88 8.44 10.14
N PRO A 60 -2.77 7.70 10.09
CA PRO A 60 -2.23 7.21 8.83
C PRO A 60 -3.17 6.16 8.22
N SER A 61 -3.35 6.23 6.89
CA SER A 61 -3.93 5.20 6.03
C SER A 61 -5.32 4.67 6.42
N LEU A 62 -6.37 5.27 5.86
CA LEU A 62 -7.75 4.82 6.05
C LEU A 62 -8.11 3.77 4.98
N ARG A 63 -8.61 2.60 5.40
CA ARG A 63 -9.14 1.60 4.47
C ARG A 63 -10.46 2.10 3.88
N LEU A 64 -10.85 1.58 2.72
CA LEU A 64 -12.14 1.88 2.10
C LEU A 64 -13.24 1.02 2.73
N ASP A 65 -13.58 1.28 3.99
CA ASP A 65 -14.74 0.65 4.63
C ASP A 65 -15.69 1.71 5.24
N THR A 66 -16.96 1.33 5.41
CA THR A 66 -18.00 2.24 5.94
C THR A 66 -17.68 2.70 7.37
N PHE A 67 -17.00 1.86 8.12
CA PHE A 67 -16.52 2.11 9.49
C PHE A 67 -15.54 3.29 9.56
N SER A 68 -14.71 3.48 8.53
CA SER A 68 -13.84 4.64 8.40
C SER A 68 -14.57 5.98 8.51
N ILE A 69 -15.81 6.05 8.02
CA ILE A 69 -16.52 7.33 7.84
C ILE A 69 -17.04 7.84 9.18
N GLU A 70 -17.64 6.98 9.99
CA GLU A 70 -18.09 7.32 11.34
C GLU A 70 -16.92 7.76 12.23
N VAL A 71 -15.74 7.12 12.11
CA VAL A 71 -14.51 7.56 12.79
C VAL A 71 -14.04 8.93 12.30
N LEU A 72 -14.15 9.19 10.99
CA LEU A 72 -13.85 10.50 10.41
C LEU A 72 -14.82 11.58 10.88
N GLU A 73 -16.07 11.23 11.19
CA GLU A 73 -17.03 12.18 11.76
C GLU A 73 -16.60 12.69 13.14
N LEU A 74 -16.03 11.81 13.96
CA LEU A 74 -15.52 12.19 15.29
C LEU A 74 -14.31 13.13 15.23
N LEU A 75 -13.62 13.19 14.08
CA LEU A 75 -12.47 14.07 13.85
C LEU A 75 -12.86 15.42 13.20
N LYS A 76 -14.17 15.71 13.03
CA LYS A 76 -14.71 16.87 12.30
C LYS A 76 -14.24 18.24 12.81
N ASP A 77 -13.85 18.36 14.08
CA ASP A 77 -13.35 19.61 14.67
C ASP A 77 -11.88 19.92 14.34
N GLN A 78 -11.16 18.98 13.73
CA GLN A 78 -9.80 19.21 13.25
C GLN A 78 -9.82 19.56 11.76
N ARG A 79 -8.98 20.52 11.33
CA ARG A 79 -8.95 21.03 9.94
C ARG A 79 -8.97 19.88 8.93
N LYS A 80 -10.05 19.78 8.13
CA LYS A 80 -10.28 18.72 7.13
C LYS A 80 -9.08 18.59 6.18
N GLY A 81 -8.22 17.62 6.48
CA GLY A 81 -7.02 17.29 5.72
C GLY A 81 -7.32 16.55 4.42
N SER A 82 -6.26 15.99 3.81
CA SER A 82 -6.44 15.05 2.70
C SER A 82 -6.71 13.66 3.25
N LEU A 83 -7.77 13.00 2.77
CA LEU A 83 -8.01 11.58 3.06
C LEU A 83 -7.28 10.73 2.02
N THR A 84 -6.73 9.59 2.45
CA THR A 84 -5.97 8.71 1.57
C THR A 84 -6.64 7.35 1.48
N PHE A 85 -6.85 6.89 0.26
CA PHE A 85 -7.52 5.64 -0.06
C PHE A 85 -6.62 4.79 -0.96
N ALA A 86 -6.70 3.47 -0.82
CA ALA A 86 -5.96 2.53 -1.65
C ALA A 86 -6.94 1.63 -2.43
N PRO A 87 -7.43 2.07 -3.61
CA PRO A 87 -8.11 1.20 -4.55
C PRO A 87 -7.17 0.13 -5.13
N GLU A 88 -5.85 0.40 -5.12
CA GLU A 88 -4.74 -0.45 -5.57
C GLU A 88 -4.71 -0.74 -7.08
N ALA A 89 -5.86 -0.84 -7.75
CA ALA A 89 -5.93 -0.95 -9.20
C ALA A 89 -7.10 -0.15 -9.80
N GLY A 90 -6.95 0.27 -11.07
CA GLY A 90 -7.94 1.06 -11.81
C GLY A 90 -9.17 0.25 -12.21
N SER A 91 -8.94 -0.89 -12.86
CA SER A 91 -10.01 -1.78 -13.32
C SER A 91 -10.49 -2.74 -12.24
N GLN A 92 -11.76 -3.17 -12.32
CA GLN A 92 -12.28 -4.18 -11.40
C GLN A 92 -11.53 -5.50 -11.56
N ARG A 93 -11.23 -5.89 -12.81
CA ARG A 93 -10.43 -7.06 -13.14
C ARG A 93 -9.10 -7.07 -12.39
N MET A 94 -8.37 -5.95 -12.39
CA MET A 94 -7.08 -5.87 -11.71
C MET A 94 -7.20 -5.84 -10.19
N ARG A 95 -8.29 -5.29 -9.64
CA ARG A 95 -8.61 -5.44 -8.21
C ARG A 95 -8.85 -6.90 -7.86
N ASP A 96 -9.54 -7.66 -8.71
CA ASP A 96 -9.79 -9.08 -8.49
C ASP A 96 -8.50 -9.92 -8.58
N VAL A 97 -7.60 -9.60 -9.52
CA VAL A 97 -6.27 -10.24 -9.65
C VAL A 97 -5.45 -10.11 -8.37
N ILE A 98 -5.47 -8.95 -7.71
CA ILE A 98 -4.76 -8.72 -6.44
C ILE A 98 -5.58 -9.11 -5.21
N ASN A 99 -6.72 -9.78 -5.41
CA ASN A 99 -7.65 -10.17 -4.38
C ASN A 99 -8.11 -8.99 -3.49
N LYS A 100 -8.30 -7.82 -4.09
CA LYS A 100 -8.84 -6.64 -3.43
C LYS A 100 -10.36 -6.68 -3.50
N ASN A 101 -10.99 -7.13 -2.43
CA ASN A 101 -12.45 -7.21 -2.30
C ASN A 101 -13.09 -5.81 -2.06
N VAL A 102 -12.85 -4.87 -2.98
CA VAL A 102 -13.45 -3.53 -2.99
C VAL A 102 -13.97 -3.27 -4.40
N GLY A 103 -15.29 -3.11 -4.51
CA GLY A 103 -15.95 -2.79 -5.77
C GLY A 103 -15.80 -1.32 -6.15
N GLU A 104 -16.06 -1.02 -7.42
CA GLU A 104 -16.19 0.36 -7.89
C GLU A 104 -17.32 1.11 -7.12
N GLU A 105 -18.42 0.42 -6.82
CA GLU A 105 -19.55 0.99 -6.08
C GLU A 105 -19.16 1.38 -4.64
N ASP A 106 -18.40 0.54 -3.94
CA ASP A 106 -17.93 0.82 -2.57
C ASP A 106 -17.09 2.10 -2.51
N LEU A 107 -16.21 2.29 -3.51
CA LEU A 107 -15.42 3.50 -3.65
C LEU A 107 -16.31 4.73 -3.84
N PHE A 108 -17.29 4.67 -4.76
CA PHE A 108 -18.16 5.81 -5.03
C PHE A 108 -19.09 6.15 -3.87
N ASN A 109 -19.65 5.14 -3.20
CA ASN A 109 -20.47 5.31 -1.99
C ASN A 109 -19.65 5.99 -0.87
N THR A 110 -18.38 5.60 -0.72
CA THR A 110 -17.47 6.22 0.24
C THR A 110 -17.16 7.67 -0.16
N MET A 111 -16.83 7.93 -1.43
CA MET A 111 -16.55 9.28 -1.94
C MET A 111 -17.76 10.22 -1.80
N GLU A 112 -18.97 9.73 -2.06
CA GLU A 112 -20.19 10.53 -1.91
C GLU A 112 -20.36 11.04 -0.47
N LYS A 113 -20.19 10.15 0.52
CA LYS A 113 -20.27 10.53 1.95
C LYS A 113 -19.20 11.56 2.31
N ILE A 114 -17.95 11.33 1.90
CA ILE A 114 -16.81 12.23 2.13
C ILE A 114 -17.06 13.63 1.53
N PHE A 115 -17.60 13.70 0.31
CA PHE A 115 -17.85 14.97 -0.36
C PHE A 115 -19.04 15.72 0.23
N LYS A 116 -20.10 15.01 0.66
CA LYS A 116 -21.20 15.59 1.44
C LYS A 116 -20.71 16.20 2.75
N ASP A 117 -19.70 15.57 3.36
CA ASP A 117 -19.01 16.07 4.54
C ASP A 117 -18.05 17.23 4.24
N GLY A 118 -17.94 17.69 3.00
CA GLY A 118 -17.23 18.91 2.62
C GLY A 118 -15.72 18.75 2.48
N PHE A 119 -15.19 17.52 2.41
CA PHE A 119 -13.79 17.29 2.05
C PHE A 119 -13.53 17.71 0.60
N LYS A 120 -12.34 18.29 0.37
CA LYS A 120 -11.93 18.83 -0.93
C LYS A 120 -10.57 18.33 -1.40
N LYS A 121 -9.99 17.39 -0.66
CA LYS A 121 -8.68 16.80 -0.94
C LYS A 121 -8.76 15.31 -0.69
N VAL A 122 -8.44 14.53 -1.72
CA VAL A 122 -8.35 13.07 -1.63
C VAL A 122 -7.07 12.60 -2.30
N LYS A 123 -6.48 11.53 -1.77
CA LYS A 123 -5.31 10.86 -2.32
C LYS A 123 -5.67 9.41 -2.61
N PHE A 124 -5.30 8.92 -3.78
CA PHE A 124 -5.46 7.52 -4.18
C PHE A 124 -4.09 6.86 -4.37
N TYR A 125 -3.92 5.67 -3.78
CA TYR A 125 -2.78 4.79 -4.02
C TYR A 125 -3.16 3.65 -4.96
N PHE A 126 -2.36 3.49 -6.00
CA PHE A 126 -2.45 2.43 -6.98
C PHE A 126 -1.09 1.73 -7.11
N MET A 127 -1.12 0.50 -7.60
CA MET A 127 0.06 -0.24 -8.03
C MET A 127 0.09 -0.34 -9.55
N MET A 128 1.26 -0.60 -10.10
CA MET A 128 1.50 -0.82 -11.53
C MET A 128 2.43 -2.02 -11.70
N GLY A 129 2.39 -2.68 -12.85
CA GLY A 129 3.12 -3.91 -13.11
C GLY A 129 2.50 -5.12 -12.42
N LEU A 130 1.18 -5.10 -12.26
CA LEU A 130 0.42 -6.20 -11.70
C LEU A 130 0.34 -7.39 -12.69
N PRO A 131 0.12 -8.63 -12.21
CA PRO A 131 0.07 -9.81 -13.08
C PRO A 131 -0.97 -9.67 -14.21
N GLY A 132 -0.51 -9.72 -15.45
CA GLY A 132 -1.37 -9.60 -16.63
C GLY A 132 -2.04 -8.23 -16.79
N GLU A 133 -1.48 -7.17 -16.19
CA GLU A 133 -1.92 -5.80 -16.40
C GLU A 133 -1.66 -5.34 -17.84
N THR A 134 -2.65 -4.68 -18.43
CA THR A 134 -2.52 -4.06 -19.76
C THR A 134 -2.48 -2.55 -19.64
N LEU A 135 -2.04 -1.85 -20.70
CA LEU A 135 -2.15 -0.40 -20.75
C LEU A 135 -3.59 0.10 -20.63
N ASP A 136 -4.60 -0.69 -21.01
CA ASP A 136 -6.01 -0.31 -20.82
C ASP A 136 -6.40 -0.30 -19.35
N ASP A 137 -5.96 -1.29 -18.55
CA ASP A 137 -6.17 -1.29 -17.11
C ASP A 137 -5.48 -0.09 -16.42
N VAL A 138 -4.31 0.30 -16.92
CA VAL A 138 -3.62 1.51 -16.45
C VAL A 138 -4.43 2.77 -16.81
N ARG A 139 -5.05 2.84 -18.00
CA ARG A 139 -5.94 3.97 -18.35
C ARG A 139 -7.14 4.06 -17.41
N GLU A 140 -7.68 2.93 -16.98
CA GLU A 140 -8.81 2.90 -16.04
C GLU A 140 -8.49 3.57 -14.70
N ILE A 141 -7.22 3.65 -14.26
CA ILE A 141 -6.83 4.46 -13.08
C ILE A 141 -7.21 5.94 -13.29
N ALA A 142 -6.90 6.48 -14.47
CA ALA A 142 -7.21 7.87 -14.80
C ALA A 142 -8.72 8.08 -15.02
N GLU A 143 -9.42 7.11 -15.60
CA GLU A 143 -10.87 7.17 -15.78
C GLU A 143 -11.62 7.14 -14.46
N LEU A 144 -11.27 6.21 -13.56
CA LEU A 144 -11.81 6.13 -12.20
C LEU A 144 -11.62 7.45 -11.46
N THR A 145 -10.42 8.02 -11.54
CA THR A 145 -10.09 9.32 -10.94
C THR A 145 -10.95 10.46 -11.50
N LYS A 146 -11.21 10.47 -12.81
CA LYS A 146 -12.07 11.48 -13.44
C LYS A 146 -13.54 11.30 -13.05
N LYS A 147 -14.04 10.06 -13.00
CA LYS A 147 -15.39 9.76 -12.49
C LYS A 147 -15.59 10.28 -11.07
N VAL A 148 -14.58 10.17 -10.19
CA VAL A 148 -14.61 10.73 -8.82
C VAL A 148 -14.74 12.27 -8.84
N LEU A 149 -14.00 12.95 -9.72
CA LEU A 149 -14.13 14.40 -9.88
C LEU A 149 -15.52 14.81 -10.39
N ASP A 150 -16.09 14.03 -11.31
CA ASP A 150 -17.43 14.30 -11.82
C ASP A 150 -18.53 14.03 -10.78
N LEU A 151 -18.37 13.00 -9.94
CA LEU A 151 -19.20 12.79 -8.77
C LEU A 151 -19.16 14.01 -7.83
N TYR A 152 -17.97 14.53 -7.51
CA TYR A 152 -17.83 15.72 -6.68
C TYR A 152 -18.55 16.94 -7.27
N ARG A 153 -18.39 17.19 -8.57
CA ARG A 153 -19.05 18.29 -9.27
C ARG A 153 -20.57 18.14 -9.22
N LYS A 154 -21.08 16.92 -9.44
CA LYS A 154 -22.51 16.62 -9.37
C LYS A 154 -23.09 16.86 -7.97
N LEU A 155 -22.36 16.47 -6.92
CA LEU A 155 -22.83 16.59 -5.53
C LEU A 155 -22.73 18.02 -4.99
N THR A 156 -21.69 18.77 -5.36
CA THR A 156 -21.37 20.06 -4.73
C THR A 156 -21.63 21.27 -5.62
N GLY A 157 -21.74 21.08 -6.94
CA GLY A 157 -21.75 22.16 -7.94
C GLY A 157 -20.41 22.89 -8.07
N ARG A 158 -19.33 22.38 -7.46
CA ARG A 158 -18.01 23.04 -7.41
C ARG A 158 -16.97 22.27 -8.19
N SER A 159 -15.86 22.95 -8.50
CA SER A 159 -14.71 22.39 -9.22
C SER A 159 -13.38 22.55 -8.46
N ASP A 160 -13.41 22.67 -7.13
CA ASP A 160 -12.25 22.90 -6.27
C ASP A 160 -11.74 21.64 -5.54
N LEU A 161 -12.18 20.45 -5.96
CA LEU A 161 -11.60 19.18 -5.51
C LEU A 161 -10.16 19.03 -6.02
N HIS A 162 -9.26 18.60 -5.14
CA HIS A 162 -7.90 18.23 -5.50
C HIS A 162 -7.73 16.73 -5.25
N ILE A 163 -7.32 16.01 -6.29
CA ILE A 163 -7.06 14.57 -6.25
C ILE A 163 -5.58 14.33 -6.49
N THR A 164 -4.91 13.72 -5.52
CA THR A 164 -3.55 13.20 -5.71
C THR A 164 -3.63 11.73 -6.08
N VAL A 165 -3.15 11.36 -7.25
CA VAL A 165 -2.96 9.95 -7.65
C VAL A 165 -1.51 9.60 -7.40
N SER A 166 -1.27 8.49 -6.70
CA SER A 166 0.07 8.02 -6.40
C SER A 166 0.20 6.57 -6.81
N THR A 167 1.21 6.26 -7.64
CA THR A 167 1.44 4.89 -8.11
C THR A 167 2.78 4.34 -7.63
N SER A 168 2.79 3.10 -7.17
CA SER A 168 4.00 2.33 -6.87
C SER A 168 4.23 1.23 -7.90
N CYS A 169 5.48 0.98 -8.28
CA CYS A 169 5.85 -0.17 -9.10
C CYS A 169 5.77 -1.45 -8.26
N LEU A 170 5.13 -2.50 -8.76
CA LEU A 170 5.02 -3.76 -8.04
C LEU A 170 6.41 -4.40 -7.92
N VAL A 171 6.79 -4.70 -6.69
CA VAL A 171 7.96 -5.51 -6.38
C VAL A 171 7.48 -6.88 -5.91
N PRO A 172 7.72 -7.96 -6.66
CA PRO A 172 7.32 -9.32 -6.26
C PRO A 172 8.04 -9.72 -4.96
N LYS A 173 7.35 -9.65 -3.82
CA LYS A 173 7.97 -9.94 -2.52
C LYS A 173 7.95 -11.44 -2.20
N PRO A 174 9.01 -11.98 -1.56
CA PRO A 174 8.96 -13.27 -0.91
C PRO A 174 7.73 -13.45 -0.02
N PHE A 175 7.24 -14.68 0.07
CA PHE A 175 6.08 -15.07 0.89
C PHE A 175 4.77 -14.40 0.49
N THR A 176 4.67 -13.91 -0.74
CA THR A 176 3.42 -13.43 -1.34
C THR A 176 2.99 -14.36 -2.47
N PRO A 177 1.70 -14.36 -2.85
CA PRO A 177 1.23 -15.06 -4.05
C PRO A 177 1.95 -14.61 -5.33
N PHE A 178 2.59 -13.45 -5.33
CA PHE A 178 3.28 -12.90 -6.50
C PHE A 178 4.76 -13.21 -6.56
N GLN A 179 5.33 -13.94 -5.58
CA GLN A 179 6.77 -14.22 -5.54
C GLN A 179 7.34 -14.96 -6.78
N TRP A 180 6.48 -15.55 -7.62
CA TRP A 180 6.85 -16.27 -8.84
C TRP A 180 6.82 -15.44 -10.11
N MET A 181 6.21 -14.25 -10.09
CA MET A 181 6.07 -13.46 -11.31
C MET A 181 7.38 -12.81 -11.73
N ALA A 182 7.56 -12.57 -13.03
CA ALA A 182 8.59 -11.64 -13.49
C ALA A 182 8.24 -10.22 -12.99
N GLN A 183 9.26 -9.42 -12.69
CA GLN A 183 9.05 -7.99 -12.49
C GLN A 183 9.17 -7.29 -13.85
N GLU A 184 8.35 -6.27 -14.08
CA GLU A 184 8.47 -5.43 -15.28
C GLU A 184 9.77 -4.62 -15.28
N SER A 185 10.22 -4.23 -16.48
CA SER A 185 11.44 -3.43 -16.63
C SER A 185 11.23 -1.98 -16.19
N ILE A 186 12.32 -1.24 -16.06
CA ILE A 186 12.29 0.21 -15.81
C ILE A 186 11.49 0.90 -16.92
N GLU A 187 11.72 0.53 -18.17
CA GLU A 187 11.07 1.12 -19.35
C GLU A 187 9.55 0.85 -19.36
N ASP A 188 9.13 -0.38 -19.02
CA ASP A 188 7.71 -0.73 -18.92
C ASP A 188 6.99 0.12 -17.85
N PHE A 189 7.60 0.27 -16.67
CA PHE A 189 7.06 1.12 -15.61
C PHE A 189 7.00 2.59 -16.05
N GLU A 190 8.07 3.11 -16.67
CA GLU A 190 8.13 4.48 -17.14
C GLU A 190 7.10 4.77 -18.24
N GLU A 191 6.86 3.84 -19.17
CA GLU A 191 5.83 3.98 -20.21
C GLU A 191 4.45 4.21 -19.57
N LYS A 192 4.10 3.36 -18.60
CA LYS A 192 2.81 3.45 -17.91
C LYS A 192 2.72 4.72 -17.06
N GLN A 193 3.82 5.16 -16.44
CA GLN A 193 3.87 6.42 -15.68
C GLN A 193 3.67 7.63 -16.61
N GLN A 194 4.32 7.63 -17.77
CA GLN A 194 4.14 8.67 -18.80
C GLN A 194 2.70 8.70 -19.32
N LEU A 195 2.09 7.53 -19.53
CA LEU A 195 0.68 7.41 -19.90
C LEU A 195 -0.23 8.10 -18.86
N LEU A 196 -0.11 7.78 -17.58
CA LEU A 196 -0.92 8.39 -16.52
C LEU A 196 -0.67 9.90 -16.40
N ARG A 197 0.60 10.31 -16.47
CA ARG A 197 0.97 11.74 -16.48
C ARG A 197 0.32 12.48 -17.64
N SER A 198 0.18 11.83 -18.80
CA SER A 198 -0.48 12.40 -19.97
C SER A 198 -2.00 12.54 -19.81
N LEU A 199 -2.64 11.63 -19.07
CA LEU A 199 -4.09 11.53 -18.89
C LEU A 199 -4.63 12.35 -17.72
N LEU A 200 -3.83 12.53 -16.66
CA LEU A 200 -4.17 13.24 -15.42
C LEU A 200 -3.67 14.69 -15.45
N LYS A 201 -4.11 15.45 -16.45
CA LYS A 201 -3.76 16.87 -16.62
C LYS A 201 -4.80 17.80 -16.00
N GLY A 202 -4.34 18.93 -15.46
CA GLY A 202 -5.19 20.03 -14.99
C GLY A 202 -5.08 20.30 -13.49
N LYS A 203 -5.63 21.43 -13.05
CA LYS A 203 -5.49 21.93 -11.67
C LYS A 203 -6.07 21.02 -10.58
N ASN A 204 -6.98 20.13 -10.95
CA ASN A 204 -7.64 19.22 -10.01
C ASN A 204 -6.80 17.97 -9.72
N PHE A 205 -5.75 17.70 -10.51
CA PHE A 205 -4.98 16.46 -10.41
C PHE A 205 -3.52 16.75 -10.07
N ARG A 206 -2.98 15.94 -9.17
CA ARG A 206 -1.55 15.78 -8.94
C ARG A 206 -1.22 14.31 -9.14
N TYR A 207 -0.18 14.02 -9.90
CA TYR A 207 0.29 12.65 -10.09
C TYR A 207 1.70 12.53 -9.50
N ASP A 208 1.83 11.67 -8.49
CA ASP A 208 3.10 11.30 -7.88
C ASP A 208 3.36 9.81 -8.22
N TYR A 209 4.61 9.39 -8.39
CA TYR A 209 4.94 7.99 -8.67
C TYR A 209 6.27 7.62 -8.04
N HIS A 210 6.44 6.32 -7.75
CA HIS A 210 7.71 5.77 -7.28
C HIS A 210 8.71 5.67 -8.43
N ASP A 211 9.97 5.89 -8.10
CA ASP A 211 11.07 5.73 -9.05
C ASP A 211 11.23 4.26 -9.48
N ALA A 212 11.16 4.02 -10.79
CA ALA A 212 11.19 2.67 -11.35
C ALA A 212 12.54 1.97 -11.12
N SER A 213 13.65 2.71 -11.23
CA SER A 213 15.00 2.17 -10.97
C SER A 213 15.14 1.65 -9.55
N THR A 214 14.64 2.42 -8.57
CA THR A 214 14.62 2.03 -7.16
C THR A 214 13.81 0.74 -6.96
N SER A 215 12.64 0.63 -7.58
CA SER A 215 11.77 -0.55 -7.43
C SER A 215 12.32 -1.81 -8.10
N VAL A 216 13.01 -1.70 -9.23
CA VAL A 216 13.67 -2.84 -9.89
C VAL A 216 14.88 -3.31 -9.08
N ALA A 217 15.70 -2.38 -8.58
CA ALA A 217 16.78 -2.70 -7.64
C ALA A 217 16.26 -3.40 -6.36
N GLU A 218 15.14 -2.93 -5.82
CA GLU A 218 14.46 -3.54 -4.68
C GLU A 218 13.99 -4.98 -4.99
N GLY A 219 13.55 -5.25 -6.22
CA GLY A 219 13.24 -6.61 -6.69
C GLY A 219 14.40 -7.56 -6.52
N HIS A 220 15.59 -7.18 -7.03
CA HIS A 220 16.82 -7.97 -6.91
C HIS A 220 17.22 -8.18 -5.46
N LEU A 221 17.08 -7.17 -4.60
CA LEU A 221 17.33 -7.33 -3.17
C LEU A 221 16.37 -8.31 -2.49
N CYS A 222 15.13 -8.39 -2.96
CA CYS A 222 14.10 -9.23 -2.35
C CYS A 222 14.16 -10.68 -2.81
N ARG A 223 14.52 -10.92 -4.07
CA ARG A 223 14.34 -12.23 -4.73
C ARG A 223 15.63 -12.93 -5.14
N SER A 224 16.78 -12.34 -4.87
CA SER A 224 18.06 -12.97 -5.16
C SER A 224 18.70 -13.54 -3.89
N GLY A 225 19.59 -14.51 -4.07
CA GLY A 225 20.35 -15.17 -3.02
C GLY A 225 21.75 -14.58 -2.82
N ARG A 226 22.69 -15.46 -2.47
CA ARG A 226 24.08 -15.10 -2.17
C ARG A 226 24.83 -14.56 -3.39
N GLU A 227 24.31 -14.78 -4.60
CA GLU A 227 24.85 -14.26 -5.85
C GLU A 227 24.79 -12.73 -5.97
N MET A 228 24.10 -12.04 -5.05
CA MET A 228 24.11 -10.57 -4.97
C MET A 228 25.28 -10.02 -4.13
N VAL A 229 26.03 -10.85 -3.39
CA VAL A 229 27.04 -10.36 -2.44
C VAL A 229 28.11 -9.51 -3.13
N ASP A 230 28.72 -10.02 -4.20
CA ASP A 230 29.78 -9.31 -4.93
C ASP A 230 29.26 -8.01 -5.57
N LEU A 231 28.00 -8.03 -6.03
CA LEU A 231 27.33 -6.87 -6.60
C LEU A 231 27.08 -5.78 -5.55
N LEU A 232 26.59 -6.16 -4.37
CA LEU A 232 26.37 -5.22 -3.26
C LEU A 232 27.69 -4.68 -2.70
N GLU A 233 28.74 -5.49 -2.66
CA GLU A 233 30.09 -5.03 -2.31
C GLU A 233 30.59 -4.01 -3.33
N TYR A 234 30.43 -4.26 -4.63
CA TYR A 234 30.78 -3.31 -5.68
C TYR A 234 30.03 -1.98 -5.51
N ILE A 235 28.71 -2.01 -5.31
CA ILE A 235 27.92 -0.80 -5.06
C ILE A 235 28.43 -0.08 -3.81
N TYR A 236 28.68 -0.81 -2.73
CA TYR A 236 29.19 -0.21 -1.50
C TYR A 236 30.54 0.47 -1.71
N ILE A 237 31.50 -0.17 -2.38
CA ILE A 237 32.84 0.38 -2.61
C ILE A 237 32.78 1.64 -3.49
N ASN A 238 31.91 1.65 -4.50
CA ASN A 238 31.83 2.74 -5.48
C ASN A 238 30.82 3.84 -5.13
N SER A 239 30.01 3.67 -4.08
CA SER A 239 29.05 4.69 -3.63
C SER A 239 29.70 5.93 -2.99
N ASP A 240 29.10 7.10 -3.22
CA ASP A 240 29.48 8.36 -2.58
C ASP A 240 29.04 8.38 -1.10
N LYS A 241 30.00 8.24 -0.19
CA LYS A 241 29.77 8.21 1.27
C LYS A 241 29.39 9.56 1.88
N THR A 242 29.41 10.63 1.09
CA THR A 242 28.99 11.97 1.55
C THR A 242 27.49 12.22 1.36
N LYS A 243 26.81 11.35 0.61
CA LYS A 243 25.36 11.42 0.39
C LYS A 243 24.57 11.04 1.63
N ALA A 244 23.31 11.50 1.68
CA ALA A 244 22.37 11.11 2.72
C ALA A 244 22.09 9.60 2.65
N VAL A 245 21.74 9.00 3.78
CA VAL A 245 21.52 7.54 3.93
C VAL A 245 20.34 7.04 3.06
N ASP A 246 19.42 7.93 2.72
CA ASP A 246 18.24 7.69 1.88
C ASP A 246 18.47 7.99 0.39
N TYR A 247 19.70 8.29 -0.03
CA TYR A 247 20.02 8.54 -1.42
C TYR A 247 20.18 7.23 -2.21
N PHE A 248 19.36 7.06 -3.26
CA PHE A 248 19.48 5.98 -4.23
C PHE A 248 20.14 6.49 -5.53
N ASP A 249 21.14 5.73 -6.01
CA ASP A 249 21.86 6.04 -7.25
C ASP A 249 21.61 4.94 -8.30
N GLY A 250 20.56 5.13 -9.12
CA GLY A 250 20.22 4.17 -10.18
C GLY A 250 21.34 3.96 -11.21
N GLY A 251 22.18 4.98 -11.44
CA GLY A 251 23.31 4.87 -12.36
C GLY A 251 24.40 3.94 -11.84
N LEU A 252 24.68 3.98 -10.53
CA LEU A 252 25.61 3.05 -9.89
C LEU A 252 25.08 1.60 -9.91
N TRP A 253 23.78 1.41 -9.70
CA TRP A 253 23.16 0.09 -9.80
C TRP A 253 23.28 -0.48 -11.21
N GLN A 254 22.96 0.30 -12.24
CA GLN A 254 23.13 -0.12 -13.64
C GLN A 254 24.58 -0.53 -13.93
N GLN A 255 25.56 0.28 -13.54
CA GLN A 255 26.99 -0.02 -13.71
C GLN A 255 27.42 -1.31 -12.99
N ALA A 256 26.90 -1.55 -11.78
CA ALA A 256 27.21 -2.77 -11.05
C ALA A 256 26.68 -4.01 -11.77
N PHE A 257 25.43 -3.98 -12.26
CA PHE A 257 24.86 -5.09 -13.03
C PHE A 257 25.66 -5.35 -14.31
N GLU A 258 25.99 -4.30 -15.07
CA GLU A 258 26.83 -4.40 -16.27
C GLU A 258 28.23 -4.98 -15.97
N HIS A 259 28.86 -4.56 -14.87
CA HIS A 259 30.17 -5.07 -14.45
C HIS A 259 30.17 -6.58 -14.25
N PHE A 260 29.09 -7.14 -13.70
CA PHE A 260 28.92 -8.58 -13.50
C PHE A 260 28.22 -9.29 -14.67
N SER A 261 28.10 -8.63 -15.84
CA SER A 261 27.44 -9.17 -17.04
C SER A 261 26.00 -9.64 -16.76
N ARG A 262 25.27 -8.85 -15.96
CA ARG A 262 23.85 -9.03 -15.66
C ARG A 262 23.07 -7.83 -16.17
N ASP A 263 21.78 -8.02 -16.43
CA ASP A 263 20.86 -6.93 -16.76
C ASP A 263 20.01 -6.60 -15.53
N LEU A 264 19.97 -5.31 -15.16
CA LEU A 264 19.14 -4.81 -14.07
C LEU A 264 17.64 -5.01 -14.38
N ASN A 265 17.25 -4.89 -15.64
CA ASN A 265 15.87 -5.03 -16.11
C ASN A 265 15.40 -6.49 -16.18
N GLU A 266 16.31 -7.47 -16.14
CA GLU A 266 15.96 -8.89 -16.26
C GLU A 266 15.72 -9.53 -14.88
N MET A 267 14.50 -9.35 -14.34
CA MET A 267 14.01 -10.13 -13.21
C MET A 267 12.95 -11.14 -13.67
N ALA A 268 13.42 -12.32 -14.07
CA ALA A 268 12.58 -13.38 -14.59
C ALA A 268 11.57 -13.93 -13.56
N GLY A 269 10.49 -14.52 -14.09
CA GLY A 269 9.59 -15.35 -13.29
C GLY A 269 10.30 -16.61 -12.79
N ILE A 270 9.79 -17.16 -11.68
CA ILE A 270 10.31 -18.38 -11.09
C ILE A 270 9.25 -19.47 -11.25
N GLU A 271 9.65 -20.64 -11.75
CA GLU A 271 8.75 -21.79 -11.83
C GLU A 271 8.30 -22.22 -10.43
N THR A 272 7.02 -22.58 -10.29
CA THR A 272 6.42 -22.77 -8.96
C THR A 272 6.97 -23.96 -8.17
N ASP A 273 7.60 -24.92 -8.87
CA ASP A 273 8.24 -26.11 -8.31
C ASP A 273 9.72 -25.89 -7.92
N GLN A 274 10.33 -24.77 -8.30
CA GLN A 274 11.71 -24.46 -7.93
C GLN A 274 11.87 -24.19 -6.43
N VAL A 275 13.03 -24.56 -5.91
CA VAL A 275 13.46 -24.20 -4.55
C VAL A 275 13.84 -22.73 -4.53
N LEU A 276 13.17 -21.95 -3.69
CA LEU A 276 13.38 -20.51 -3.56
C LEU A 276 14.50 -20.24 -2.54
N PHE A 277 15.26 -19.16 -2.74
CA PHE A 277 16.35 -18.80 -1.84
C PHE A 277 15.89 -18.57 -0.39
N TRP A 278 14.63 -18.21 -0.19
CA TRP A 278 14.00 -17.97 1.12
C TRP A 278 13.14 -19.14 1.63
N ASP A 279 13.10 -20.30 0.95
CA ASP A 279 12.28 -21.46 1.38
C ASP A 279 12.68 -22.01 2.77
N HIS A 280 13.89 -21.69 3.25
CA HIS A 280 14.39 -22.09 4.56
C HIS A 280 13.84 -21.24 5.72
N ILE A 281 13.07 -20.20 5.43
CA ILE A 281 12.46 -19.30 6.42
C ILE A 281 10.98 -19.65 6.56
N ASP A 282 10.55 -19.98 7.77
CA ASP A 282 9.16 -20.22 8.08
C ASP A 282 8.48 -18.93 8.57
N VAL A 283 7.55 -18.41 7.77
CA VAL A 283 6.71 -17.24 8.11
C VAL A 283 5.31 -17.64 8.60
N GLY A 284 5.05 -18.94 8.77
CA GLY A 284 3.76 -19.51 9.17
C GLY A 284 2.76 -19.67 8.02
N VAL A 285 3.09 -19.28 6.79
CA VAL A 285 2.24 -19.46 5.61
C VAL A 285 2.82 -20.54 4.71
N LYS A 286 2.01 -21.54 4.34
CA LYS A 286 2.43 -22.65 3.49
C LYS A 286 2.70 -22.17 2.05
N LYS A 287 3.83 -22.57 1.47
CA LYS A 287 4.15 -22.34 0.05
C LYS A 287 3.04 -22.86 -0.88
N THR A 288 2.44 -24.02 -0.57
CA THR A 288 1.32 -24.58 -1.33
C THR A 288 0.08 -23.70 -1.32
N TYR A 289 -0.18 -22.96 -0.24
CA TYR A 289 -1.27 -22.00 -0.18
C TYR A 289 -0.97 -20.80 -1.08
N LEU A 290 0.25 -20.24 -0.99
CA LEU A 290 0.67 -19.14 -1.86
C LEU A 290 0.57 -19.53 -3.35
N MET A 291 0.93 -20.76 -3.72
CA MET A 291 0.83 -21.26 -5.10
C MET A 291 -0.63 -21.32 -5.57
N LYS A 292 -1.54 -21.77 -4.70
CA LYS A 292 -2.98 -21.78 -4.99
C LYS A 292 -3.50 -20.36 -5.24
N GLU A 293 -3.08 -19.41 -4.41
CA GLU A 293 -3.48 -18.01 -4.55
C GLU A 293 -2.86 -17.34 -5.79
N TRP A 294 -1.63 -17.73 -6.17
CA TRP A 294 -1.03 -17.32 -7.44
C TRP A 294 -1.88 -17.76 -8.64
N HIS A 295 -2.27 -19.03 -8.68
CA HIS A 295 -3.11 -19.55 -9.76
C HIS A 295 -4.49 -18.91 -9.82
N LYS A 296 -5.07 -18.56 -8.67
CA LYS A 296 -6.31 -17.79 -8.62
C LYS A 296 -6.13 -16.38 -9.15
N ALA A 297 -5.05 -15.70 -8.76
CA ALA A 297 -4.75 -14.35 -9.25
C ALA A 297 -4.61 -14.31 -10.78
N GLN A 298 -3.94 -15.30 -11.37
CA GLN A 298 -3.83 -15.46 -12.83
C GLN A 298 -5.20 -15.63 -13.53
N GLN A 299 -6.22 -16.08 -12.80
CA GLN A 299 -7.59 -16.27 -13.29
C GLN A 299 -8.54 -15.14 -12.84
N GLY A 300 -8.06 -14.15 -12.08
CA GLY A 300 -8.90 -13.11 -11.47
C GLY A 300 -9.93 -13.66 -10.46
N LEU A 301 -9.63 -14.79 -9.82
CA LEU A 301 -10.52 -15.40 -8.83
C LEU A 301 -10.27 -14.84 -7.44
N LEU A 302 -11.34 -14.38 -6.80
CA LEU A 302 -11.29 -13.89 -5.42
C LEU A 302 -11.16 -15.03 -4.41
N THR A 303 -10.58 -14.66 -3.26
CA THR A 303 -10.53 -15.48 -2.07
C THR A 303 -11.29 -14.76 -0.97
N GLU A 304 -12.31 -15.44 -0.42
CA GLU A 304 -13.15 -14.91 0.65
C GLU A 304 -12.35 -14.63 1.93
N ASP A 305 -12.95 -13.86 2.83
CA ASP A 305 -12.31 -13.52 4.10
C ASP A 305 -12.24 -14.75 5.02
N CYS A 306 -11.04 -15.07 5.52
CA CYS A 306 -10.81 -16.26 6.34
C CYS A 306 -11.50 -16.24 7.71
N ARG A 307 -12.11 -15.11 8.11
CA ARG A 307 -12.97 -15.01 9.31
C ARG A 307 -14.28 -15.79 9.17
N TRP A 308 -14.73 -16.04 7.93
CA TRP A 308 -15.92 -16.85 7.66
C TRP A 308 -15.62 -18.35 7.61
N GLY A 309 -14.34 -18.72 7.48
CA GLY A 309 -13.90 -20.11 7.44
C GLY A 309 -12.40 -20.21 7.12
N CYS A 310 -11.70 -21.13 7.81
CA CYS A 310 -10.28 -21.32 7.60
C CYS A 310 -9.96 -21.74 6.16
N LEU A 311 -9.05 -20.99 5.51
CA LEU A 311 -8.63 -21.24 4.13
C LEU A 311 -7.39 -22.14 4.01
N GLY A 312 -6.86 -22.60 5.15
CA GLY A 312 -5.72 -23.52 5.18
C GLY A 312 -4.37 -22.89 4.84
N CYS A 313 -4.19 -21.58 5.11
CA CYS A 313 -2.92 -20.90 4.86
C CYS A 313 -1.76 -21.41 5.72
N GLY A 314 -2.05 -22.07 6.85
CA GLY A 314 -1.06 -22.66 7.76
C GLY A 314 -0.75 -21.82 8.99
N VAL A 315 -1.23 -20.58 9.08
CA VAL A 315 -0.97 -19.68 10.22
C VAL A 315 -1.49 -20.27 11.54
N ASN A 316 -2.56 -21.06 11.50
CA ASN A 316 -3.11 -21.78 12.66
C ASN A 316 -2.17 -22.86 13.22
N LEU A 317 -1.21 -23.34 12.42
CA LEU A 317 -0.21 -24.33 12.85
C LEU A 317 1.07 -23.66 13.37
N ALA A 318 1.23 -22.35 13.15
CA ALA A 318 2.43 -21.64 13.53
C ALA A 318 2.39 -21.29 15.03
N GLN A 319 3.51 -21.48 15.73
CA GLN A 319 3.61 -21.28 17.19
C GLN A 319 3.61 -19.79 17.62
N PHE A 320 3.10 -18.87 16.79
CA PHE A 320 3.15 -17.43 17.02
C PHE A 320 1.96 -16.90 17.85
N GLY A 321 1.01 -17.76 18.23
CA GLY A 321 -0.21 -17.38 18.97
C GLY A 321 -1.19 -16.53 18.15
N GLY A 322 -2.38 -16.27 18.69
CA GLY A 322 -3.39 -15.35 18.13
C GLY A 322 -4.72 -15.99 17.74
N VAL A 323 -5.58 -15.20 17.09
CA VAL A 323 -7.00 -15.50 16.83
C VAL A 323 -7.23 -16.68 15.87
N CYS A 324 -6.18 -17.20 15.23
CA CYS A 324 -6.26 -18.29 14.24
C CYS A 324 -6.23 -19.69 14.89
N ASN A 325 -6.25 -19.79 16.22
CA ASN A 325 -5.99 -21.02 16.98
C ASN A 325 -7.24 -21.88 17.28
N ASP A 326 -8.44 -21.42 16.93
CA ASP A 326 -9.71 -22.00 17.43
C ASP A 326 -10.46 -22.91 16.43
N TYR A 327 -9.77 -23.51 15.44
CA TYR A 327 -10.39 -24.49 14.51
C TYR A 327 -9.58 -25.76 14.34
#